data_AF-I4YRE8-F1
#
_entry.id   AF-I4YRE8-F1
#
_cell.length_a   1.000
_cell.length_b   1.000
_cell.length_c   1.000
_cell.angle_alpha   90.00
_cell.angle_beta   90.00
_cell.angle_gamma   90.00
#
_symmetry.space_group_name_H-M   'P 1'
#
loop_
_entity.id
_entity.type
_entity.pdbx_description
1 polymer ?
#
loop_
_entity_poly.entity_id
_entity_poly.type
_entity_poly.pdbx_seq_one_letter_code
_entity_poly.pdbx_strand_id
1 'polypeptide(L)'
;MALLVQSADARSEDGGSSDLAKQAQNPVADLISVPFQNNLNFRVGPHEQQQNILNIQPVIPINLNEDWNLITRWVLPVISQPPLTVTGDREFGLGDLNPTLFLSPSKPTHGIIWGIGPTFLVPTATDDALGARKWGAGPAAVILTTQGPWV
;
A
#
# COMPACT_ATOMS: atom_id res chain seq x y z
N MET A 1 0.36 -16.81 2.26
CA MET A 1 -0.32 -16.08 3.34
C MET A 1 0.76 -15.50 4.22
N ALA A 2 1.12 -14.23 4.03
CA ALA A 2 2.21 -13.59 4.76
C ALA A 2 1.61 -12.60 5.76
N LEU A 3 1.81 -12.90 7.04
CA LEU A 3 1.46 -12.05 8.17
C LEU A 3 2.71 -11.24 8.52
N LEU A 4 2.66 -9.92 8.40
CA LEU A 4 3.73 -9.01 8.82
C LEU A 4 3.31 -8.38 10.15
N VAL A 5 4.01 -8.75 11.21
CA VAL A 5 3.92 -8.15 12.55
C VAL A 5 5.22 -7.39 12.76
N GLN A 6 5.15 -6.10 13.08
CA GLN A 6 6.33 -5.27 13.36
C GLN A 6 6.08 -4.46 14.63
N SER A 7 7.06 -4.47 15.54
CA SER A 7 7.00 -3.91 16.89
C SER A 7 8.30 -3.18 17.23
N ALA A 8 8.20 -2.04 17.92
CA ALA A 8 9.33 -1.30 18.51
C ALA A 8 8.86 -0.60 19.82
N ASP A 9 9.77 -0.19 20.73
CA ASP A 9 9.53 0.51 22.05
C ASP A 9 10.05 1.97 22.23
N ALA A 10 9.21 2.96 22.62
CA ALA A 10 9.53 4.42 22.57
C ALA A 10 9.49 5.13 23.93
N ARG A 11 10.29 6.19 24.06
CA ARG A 11 10.13 7.25 25.07
C ARG A 11 9.57 8.52 24.42
N SER A 12 8.73 9.21 25.18
CA SER A 12 7.94 10.40 24.84
C SER A 12 8.71 11.70 25.05
N GLU A 13 8.57 12.65 24.12
CA GLU A 13 8.55 14.11 24.35
C GLU A 13 7.89 14.82 23.13
N ASP A 14 7.07 15.85 23.42
CA ASP A 14 6.39 16.84 22.56
C ASP A 14 5.18 16.45 21.66
N GLY A 15 3.99 16.77 22.18
CA GLY A 15 2.64 16.49 21.67
C GLY A 15 2.13 17.42 20.55
N GLY A 16 2.81 17.39 19.40
CA GLY A 16 2.25 17.96 18.16
C GLY A 16 2.70 17.22 16.90
N SER A 17 3.96 16.76 16.89
CA SER A 17 4.54 15.98 15.79
C SER A 17 4.18 14.48 15.87
N SER A 18 4.03 13.97 17.08
CA SER A 18 3.73 12.55 17.36
C SER A 18 2.33 12.12 16.87
N ASP A 19 1.31 12.95 17.04
CA ASP A 19 -0.06 12.60 16.64
C ASP A 19 -0.25 12.60 15.12
N LEU A 20 0.41 13.50 14.40
CA LEU A 20 0.39 13.49 12.93
C LEU A 20 1.18 12.31 12.37
N ALA A 21 2.31 11.94 12.98
CA ALA A 21 3.06 10.75 12.57
C ALA A 21 2.22 9.47 12.78
N LYS A 22 1.49 9.38 13.90
CA LYS A 22 0.52 8.30 14.18
C LYS A 22 -0.62 8.27 13.17
N GLN A 23 -1.20 9.42 12.86
CA GLN A 23 -2.28 9.53 11.88
C GLN A 23 -1.82 9.24 10.45
N ALA A 24 -0.59 9.65 10.08
CA ALA A 24 -0.01 9.37 8.76
C ALA A 24 0.31 7.89 8.57
N GLN A 25 0.71 7.19 9.63
CA GLN A 25 0.95 5.74 9.61
C GLN A 25 -0.34 4.92 9.72
N ASN A 26 -1.44 5.53 10.17
CA ASN A 26 -2.73 4.88 10.29
C ASN A 26 -3.51 5.02 8.96
N PRO A 27 -3.58 3.98 8.11
CA PRO A 27 -4.31 4.02 6.84
C PRO A 27 -5.83 4.15 7.01
N VAL A 28 -6.32 4.19 8.26
CA VAL A 28 -7.73 4.33 8.64
C VAL A 28 -8.01 5.66 9.36
N ALA A 29 -6.98 6.42 9.73
CA ALA A 29 -7.21 7.78 10.25
C ALA A 29 -7.80 8.65 9.14
N ASP A 30 -8.64 9.63 9.51
CA ASP A 30 -9.36 10.57 8.63
C ASP A 30 -8.46 11.51 7.78
N LEU A 31 -7.21 11.12 7.52
CA LEU A 31 -6.26 11.86 6.72
C LEU A 31 -6.18 11.27 5.31
N ILE A 32 -6.34 12.13 4.29
CA ILE A 32 -5.92 11.77 2.94
C ILE A 32 -4.39 11.69 2.93
N SER A 33 -3.85 10.52 2.61
CA SER A 33 -2.41 10.30 2.52
C SER A 33 -2.01 9.79 1.14
N VAL A 34 -0.82 10.18 0.69
CA VAL A 34 -0.23 9.67 -0.56
C VAL A 34 1.20 9.19 -0.28
N PRO A 35 1.35 8.02 0.35
CA PRO A 35 2.66 7.41 0.55
C PRO A 35 3.37 7.08 -0.76
N PHE A 36 4.68 7.36 -0.78
CA PHE A 36 5.60 6.96 -1.84
C PHE A 36 6.56 5.92 -1.27
N GLN A 37 6.60 4.74 -1.87
CA GLN A 37 7.50 3.66 -1.46
C GLN A 37 8.36 3.25 -2.65
N ASN A 38 9.68 3.43 -2.53
CA ASN A 38 10.62 2.97 -3.55
C ASN A 38 11.22 1.63 -3.16
N ASN A 39 11.10 0.63 -4.03
CA ASN A 39 11.70 -0.69 -3.88
C ASN A 39 12.81 -0.86 -4.91
N LEU A 40 14.04 -1.06 -4.43
CA LEU A 40 15.19 -1.37 -5.27
C LEU A 40 15.50 -2.86 -5.15
N ASN A 41 15.23 -3.60 -6.22
CA ASN A 41 15.47 -5.03 -6.29
C ASN A 41 16.77 -5.29 -7.08
N PHE A 42 17.58 -6.22 -6.59
CA PHE A 42 18.83 -6.64 -7.23
C PHE A 42 18.68 -8.04 -7.83
N ARG A 43 19.54 -8.36 -8.81
CA ARG A 43 19.59 -9.67 -9.47
C ARG A 43 18.27 -10.06 -10.16
N VAL A 44 17.71 -9.14 -10.95
CA VAL A 44 16.48 -9.36 -11.72
C VAL A 44 16.84 -9.65 -13.19
N GLY A 45 16.21 -10.69 -13.76
CA GLY A 45 16.42 -11.10 -15.15
C GLY A 45 17.71 -11.92 -15.37
N PRO A 46 17.97 -12.37 -16.61
CA PRO A 46 19.11 -13.23 -16.95
C PRO A 46 20.48 -12.53 -16.81
N HIS A 47 20.49 -11.20 -16.78
CA HIS A 47 21.70 -10.38 -16.65
C HIS A 47 21.89 -9.83 -15.23
N GLU A 48 21.12 -10.33 -14.26
CA GLU A 48 21.20 -9.95 -12.83
C GLU A 48 21.16 -8.43 -12.55
N GLN A 49 20.36 -7.69 -13.31
CA GLN A 49 20.35 -6.23 -13.23
C GLN A 49 19.48 -5.70 -12.08
N GLN A 50 19.61 -4.40 -11.82
CA GLN A 50 18.78 -3.67 -10.86
C GLN A 50 17.43 -3.31 -11.47
N GLN A 51 16.38 -3.52 -10.70
CA GLN A 51 15.00 -3.12 -10.96
C GLN A 51 14.58 -2.09 -9.91
N ASN A 52 13.89 -1.05 -10.35
CA ASN A 52 13.34 -0.04 -9.44
C ASN A 52 11.81 0.02 -9.58
N ILE A 53 11.09 -0.04 -8.46
CA ILE A 53 9.63 0.06 -8.42
C ILE A 53 9.25 1.17 -7.42
N LEU A 54 8.69 2.26 -7.92
CA LEU A 54 8.09 3.32 -7.12
C LEU A 54 6.59 3.09 -7.01
N ASN A 55 6.11 2.72 -5.83
CA ASN A 55 4.70 2.61 -5.53
C ASN A 55 4.16 3.95 -5.03
N ILE A 56 3.20 4.51 -5.76
CA ILE A 56 2.41 5.67 -5.36
C ILE A 56 1.10 5.14 -4.78
N GLN A 57 0.82 5.44 -3.52
CA GLN A 57 -0.23 4.76 -2.77
C GLN A 57 -1.29 5.68 -2.16
N PRO A 58 -2.14 6.38 -2.95
CA PRO A 58 -3.20 7.21 -2.40
C PRO A 58 -4.14 6.41 -1.50
N VAL A 59 -4.37 6.91 -0.29
CA VAL A 59 -5.36 6.40 0.67
C VAL A 59 -6.31 7.54 1.00
N ILE A 60 -7.58 7.37 0.67
CA ILE A 60 -8.64 8.36 0.85
C ILE A 60 -9.73 7.72 1.72
N PRO A 61 -9.86 8.12 3.00
CA PRO A 61 -11.00 7.75 3.82
C PRO A 61 -12.23 8.61 3.45
N ILE A 62 -13.38 7.97 3.28
CA ILE A 62 -14.66 8.61 3.01
C ILE A 62 -15.61 8.22 4.15
N ASN A 63 -16.05 9.20 4.93
CA ASN A 63 -17.02 9.01 6.00
C ASN A 63 -18.40 8.68 5.39
N LEU A 64 -18.94 7.50 5.66
CA LEU A 64 -20.27 7.09 5.18
C LEU A 64 -21.37 7.54 6.14
N ASN A 65 -21.12 7.43 7.46
CA ASN A 65 -21.97 7.88 8.55
C ASN A 65 -21.13 7.99 9.86
N GLU A 66 -21.78 8.19 11.00
CA GLU A 66 -21.10 8.37 12.30
C GLU A 66 -20.31 7.13 12.77
N ASP A 67 -20.63 5.95 12.23
CA ASP A 67 -20.07 4.67 12.67
C ASP A 67 -19.14 4.02 11.65
N TRP A 68 -19.24 4.38 10.36
CA TRP A 68 -18.57 3.68 9.27
C TRP A 68 -17.83 4.59 8.29
N ASN A 69 -16.62 4.16 7.94
CA ASN A 69 -15.75 4.74 6.93
C ASN A 69 -15.52 3.76 5.76
N LEU A 70 -15.53 4.30 4.55
CA LEU A 70 -15.04 3.63 3.35
C LEU A 70 -13.64 4.14 3.03
N ILE A 71 -12.64 3.29 3.17
CA ILE A 71 -11.25 3.62 2.88
C ILE A 71 -10.94 3.11 1.49
N THR A 72 -10.57 4.03 0.60
CA THR A 72 -10.11 3.68 -0.75
C THR A 72 -8.59 3.74 -0.77
N ARG A 73 -7.95 2.62 -1.11
CA ARG A 73 -6.50 2.52 -1.26
C ARG A 73 -6.16 2.16 -2.68
N TRP A 74 -5.35 2.97 -3.33
CA TRP A 74 -4.91 2.76 -4.71
C TRP A 74 -3.42 2.49 -4.70
N VAL A 75 -2.94 1.44 -5.37
CA VAL A 75 -1.50 1.18 -5.52
C VAL A 75 -1.16 1.27 -6.99
N LEU A 76 -0.42 2.31 -7.37
CA LEU A 76 0.09 2.51 -8.72
C LEU A 76 1.62 2.35 -8.74
N PRO A 77 2.14 1.28 -9.35
CA PRO A 77 3.58 1.10 -9.50
C PRO A 77 4.12 1.81 -10.75
N VAL A 78 5.20 2.57 -10.60
CA VAL A 78 6.06 3.06 -11.69
C VAL A 78 7.33 2.22 -11.69
N ILE A 79 7.57 1.50 -12.77
CA ILE A 79 8.54 0.41 -12.82
C ILE A 79 9.62 0.73 -13.85
N SER A 80 10.89 0.58 -13.46
CA SER A 80 12.02 0.37 -14.36
C SER A 80 12.45 -1.08 -14.27
N GLN A 81 12.10 -1.87 -15.29
CA GLN A 81 12.23 -3.31 -15.36
C GLN A 81 13.41 -3.67 -16.28
N PRO A 82 14.49 -4.30 -15.79
CA PRO A 82 15.47 -4.90 -16.67
C PRO A 82 14.84 -6.03 -17.51
N PRO A 83 15.44 -6.35 -18.67
CA PRO A 83 14.89 -7.37 -19.56
C PRO A 83 14.74 -8.71 -18.83
N LEU A 84 13.59 -9.37 -19.04
CA LEU A 84 13.30 -10.68 -18.48
C LEU A 84 13.82 -11.83 -19.38
N THR A 85 14.28 -11.51 -20.59
CA THR A 85 14.85 -12.45 -21.56
C THR A 85 16.25 -12.02 -21.96
N VAL A 86 17.05 -12.94 -22.51
CA VAL A 86 18.46 -12.67 -22.85
C VAL A 86 18.60 -11.57 -23.91
N THR A 87 17.64 -11.48 -24.83
CA THR A 87 17.64 -10.57 -25.98
C THR A 87 16.69 -9.39 -25.81
N GLY A 88 16.03 -9.24 -24.67
CA GLY A 88 15.09 -8.14 -24.42
C GLY A 88 15.80 -6.84 -24.04
N ASP A 89 15.03 -5.76 -24.05
CA ASP A 89 15.45 -4.45 -23.57
C ASP A 89 14.84 -4.12 -22.20
N ARG A 90 15.34 -3.05 -21.58
CA ARG A 90 14.81 -2.52 -20.33
C ARG A 90 13.53 -1.74 -20.62
N GLU A 91 12.48 -2.04 -19.87
CA GLU A 91 11.21 -1.35 -19.97
C GLU A 91 11.01 -0.36 -18.83
N PHE A 92 10.35 0.76 -19.13
CA PHE A 92 9.98 1.77 -18.16
C PHE A 92 8.54 2.21 -18.36
N GLY A 93 7.76 2.19 -17.29
CA GLY A 93 6.38 2.65 -17.38
C GLY A 93 5.55 2.30 -16.16
N LEU A 94 4.23 2.29 -16.35
CA LEU A 94 3.28 1.92 -15.30
C LEU A 94 3.11 0.40 -15.26
N GLY A 95 2.92 -0.15 -14.07
CA GLY A 95 2.38 -1.50 -13.92
C GLY A 95 0.87 -1.49 -13.69
N ASP A 96 0.35 -2.65 -13.29
CA ASP A 96 -1.08 -2.81 -13.01
C ASP A 96 -1.51 -2.07 -11.74
N LEU A 97 -2.62 -1.35 -11.83
CA LEU A 97 -3.22 -0.63 -10.73
C LEU A 97 -3.97 -1.61 -9.81
N ASN A 98 -3.71 -1.53 -8.49
CA ASN A 98 -4.36 -2.38 -7.50
C ASN A 98 -5.20 -1.54 -6.51
N PRO A 99 -6.47 -1.23 -6.83
CA PRO A 99 -7.35 -0.56 -5.89
C PRO A 99 -7.97 -1.55 -4.90
N THR A 100 -8.12 -1.12 -3.65
CA THR A 100 -8.76 -1.86 -2.57
C THR A 100 -9.70 -0.94 -1.82
N LEU A 101 -10.89 -1.45 -1.51
CA LEU A 101 -11.92 -0.75 -0.77
C LEU A 101 -12.10 -1.46 0.57
N PHE A 102 -11.88 -0.76 1.68
CA PHE A 102 -12.11 -1.30 3.02
C PHE A 102 -13.28 -0.58 3.67
N LEU A 103 -14.28 -1.33 4.09
CA LEU A 103 -15.27 -0.88 5.06
C LEU A 103 -14.70 -1.08 6.46
N SER A 104 -14.60 0.00 7.23
CA SER A 104 -14.01 0.04 8.57
C SER A 104 -14.90 0.84 9.51
N PRO A 105 -15.01 0.48 10.80
CA PRO A 105 -15.59 1.37 11.80
C PRO A 105 -14.81 2.69 11.87
N SER A 106 -15.51 3.81 12.09
CA SER A 106 -14.90 5.14 12.20
C SER A 106 -14.06 5.32 13.46
N LYS A 107 -14.29 4.49 14.49
CA LYS A 107 -13.53 4.48 15.74
C LYS A 107 -12.90 3.11 15.97
N PRO A 108 -11.67 3.04 16.53
CA PRO A 108 -11.07 1.77 16.92
C PRO A 108 -11.96 0.99 17.87
N THR A 109 -12.17 -0.29 17.60
CA THR A 109 -12.93 -1.21 18.45
C THR A 109 -11.98 -1.84 19.45
N HIS A 110 -12.03 -1.45 20.73
CA HIS A 110 -11.09 -1.92 21.77
C HIS A 110 -9.60 -1.68 21.43
N GLY A 111 -9.29 -0.57 20.76
CA GLY A 111 -7.92 -0.25 20.31
C GLY A 111 -7.48 -0.98 19.03
N ILE A 112 -8.37 -1.75 18.42
CA ILE A 112 -8.12 -2.44 17.15
C ILE A 112 -8.82 -1.67 16.03
N ILE A 113 -8.05 -1.40 14.98
CA ILE A 113 -8.53 -0.87 13.72
C ILE A 113 -8.62 -2.03 12.75
N TRP A 114 -9.74 -2.15 12.04
CA TRP A 114 -9.93 -3.24 11.10
C TRP A 114 -10.78 -2.79 9.92
N GLY A 115 -10.56 -3.41 8.77
CA GLY A 115 -11.38 -3.17 7.60
C GLY A 115 -11.48 -4.40 6.71
N ILE A 116 -12.60 -4.55 6.03
CA ILE A 116 -12.83 -5.64 5.08
C ILE A 116 -13.40 -5.10 3.77
N GLY A 117 -13.09 -5.75 2.66
CA GLY A 117 -13.74 -5.43 1.40
C GLY A 117 -12.99 -5.99 0.20
N PRO A 118 -13.36 -5.57 -1.02
CA PRO A 118 -12.77 -6.10 -2.24
C PRO A 118 -11.44 -5.42 -2.59
N THR A 119 -10.55 -6.19 -3.19
CA THR A 119 -9.40 -5.70 -3.95
C THR A 119 -9.54 -6.08 -5.41
N PHE A 120 -9.00 -5.25 -6.29
CA PHE A 120 -9.01 -5.47 -7.73
C PHE A 120 -7.62 -5.33 -8.31
N LEU A 121 -7.35 -5.99 -9.42
CA LEU A 121 -6.16 -5.78 -10.24
C LEU A 121 -6.65 -5.30 -11.60
N VAL A 122 -6.28 -4.08 -11.97
CA VAL A 122 -6.71 -3.43 -13.21
C VAL A 122 -5.50 -3.38 -14.15
N PRO A 123 -5.60 -3.93 -15.38
CA PRO A 123 -4.46 -4.03 -16.30
C PRO A 123 -4.13 -2.68 -16.95
N THR A 124 -3.56 -1.76 -16.17
CA THR A 124 -3.13 -0.43 -16.61
C THR A 124 -1.67 -0.36 -17.03
N ALA A 125 -0.96 -1.50 -17.00
CA ALA A 125 0.45 -1.52 -17.38
C ALA A 125 0.66 -0.98 -18.80
N THR A 126 1.68 -0.14 -18.96
CA THR A 126 1.99 0.47 -20.26
C THR A 126 2.75 -0.46 -21.19
N ASP A 127 3.36 -1.50 -20.63
CA ASP A 127 4.07 -2.54 -21.38
C ASP A 127 3.74 -3.92 -20.81
N ASP A 128 3.73 -4.94 -21.68
CA ASP A 128 3.42 -6.33 -21.37
C ASP A 128 4.38 -6.94 -20.33
N ALA A 129 5.62 -6.45 -20.24
CA ALA A 129 6.60 -6.88 -19.25
C ALA A 129 6.35 -6.30 -17.85
N LEU A 130 5.48 -5.30 -17.72
CA LEU A 130 5.22 -4.55 -16.48
C LEU A 130 3.92 -4.96 -15.77
N GLY A 131 3.11 -5.84 -16.37
CA GLY A 131 1.81 -6.25 -15.85
C GLY A 131 1.35 -7.64 -16.29
N ALA A 132 0.24 -8.09 -15.72
CA ALA A 132 -0.33 -9.41 -15.99
C ALA A 132 -1.31 -9.42 -17.18
N ARG A 133 -1.75 -8.24 -17.65
CA ARG A 133 -2.75 -8.04 -18.74
C ARG A 133 -4.08 -8.72 -18.47
N LYS A 134 -4.40 -8.90 -17.19
CA LYS A 134 -5.61 -9.58 -16.75
C LYS A 134 -6.27 -8.72 -15.70
N TRP A 135 -7.59 -8.71 -15.69
CA TRP A 135 -8.31 -8.20 -14.54
C TRP A 135 -8.35 -9.27 -13.45
N GLY A 136 -8.28 -8.83 -12.20
CA GLY A 136 -8.43 -9.69 -11.03
C GLY A 136 -9.34 -9.03 -10.00
N ALA A 137 -9.99 -9.85 -9.19
CA ALA A 137 -10.73 -9.40 -8.02
C ALA A 137 -10.63 -10.44 -6.92
N GLY A 138 -10.63 -10.00 -5.67
CA GLY A 138 -10.57 -10.89 -4.51
C GLY A 138 -10.99 -10.20 -3.22
N PRO A 139 -11.25 -10.98 -2.16
CA PRO A 139 -11.48 -10.43 -0.83
C PRO A 139 -10.16 -9.90 -0.24
N ALA A 140 -10.27 -8.85 0.56
CA ALA A 140 -9.19 -8.26 1.34
C ALA A 140 -9.68 -7.93 2.76
N ALA A 141 -8.77 -8.02 3.72
CA ALA A 141 -9.00 -7.61 5.09
C ALA A 141 -7.71 -7.00 5.66
N VAL A 142 -7.86 -6.03 6.55
CA VAL A 142 -6.77 -5.39 7.28
C VAL A 142 -7.11 -5.36 8.77
N ILE A 143 -6.11 -5.61 9.60
CA ILE A 143 -6.19 -5.48 11.06
C ILE A 143 -4.92 -4.75 11.49
N LEU A 144 -5.10 -3.67 12.23
CA LEU A 144 -4.03 -2.88 12.82
C LEU A 144 -4.30 -2.75 14.31
N THR A 145 -3.31 -3.10 15.11
CA THR A 145 -3.29 -2.89 16.56
C THR A 145 -2.09 -2.03 16.88
N THR A 146 -2.28 -0.94 17.60
CA THR A 146 -1.19 -0.12 18.12
C THR A 146 -0.92 -0.53 19.56
N GLN A 147 0.24 -1.17 19.80
CA GLN A 147 0.68 -1.53 21.14
C GLN A 147 1.94 -0.71 21.49
N GLY A 148 1.86 0.09 22.55
CA GLY A 148 2.99 0.86 23.06
C GLY A 148 3.10 2.30 22.52
N PRO A 149 4.11 3.06 22.98
CA PRO A 149 4.19 4.53 22.81
C PRO A 149 4.71 5.03 21.46
N TRP A 150 4.99 4.17 20.47
CA TRP A 150 5.45 4.66 19.16
C TRP A 150 4.34 5.17 18.27
N VAL A 151 4.79 6.10 17.43
CA VAL A 151 4.07 6.66 16.30
C VAL A 151 3.94 5.68 15.16
#